data_AF-A0A3D5UU84-F1
#
_entry.id   AF-A0A3D5UU84-F1
#
_cell.length_a   1.000
_cell.length_b   1.000
_cell.length_c   1.000
_cell.angle_alpha   90.00
_cell.angle_beta   90.00
_cell.angle_gamma   90.00
#
_symmetry.space_group_name_H-M   'P 1'
#
loop_
_entity.id
_entity.type
_entity.pdbx_description
1 polymer ?
#
loop_
_entity_poly.entity_id
_entity_poly.type
_entity_poly.pdbx_seq_one_letter_code
_entity_poly.pdbx_strand_id
1 'polypeptide(L)' 'TRMCLRALGLDRVWWLVSPGNPLKPEKGMAPYQERFASAQKMARDPRIVVSGIEKELGTRYTADTLAAL' A
#
# COMPACT_ATOMS: atom_id res chain seq x y z
N THR A 1 -11.66 1.10 -4.56
CA THR A 1 -11.05 0.12 -5.49
C THR A 1 -12.00 -0.38 -6.56
N ARG A 2 -13.14 -1.01 -6.24
CA ARG A 2 -14.07 -1.56 -7.25
C ARG A 2 -14.56 -0.57 -8.31
N MET A 3 -14.81 0.69 -7.92
CA MET A 3 -15.20 1.73 -8.89
C MET A 3 -14.07 2.02 -9.88
N CYS A 4 -12.83 2.21 -9.39
CA CYS A 4 -11.66 2.46 -10.22
C CYS A 4 -11.35 1.30 -11.19
N LEU A 5 -11.39 0.06 -10.70
CA LEU A 5 -11.22 -1.14 -11.55
C LEU A 5 -12.17 -1.13 -12.76
N ARG A 6 -13.44 -0.77 -12.56
CA ARG A 6 -14.43 -0.73 -13.64
C ARG A 6 -14.30 0.51 -14.52
N ALA A 7 -14.14 1.68 -13.91
CA ALA A 7 -14.12 2.95 -14.64
C ALA A 7 -12.88 3.09 -15.54
N LEU A 8 -11.76 2.53 -15.11
CA LEU A 8 -10.47 2.62 -15.81
C LEU A 8 -10.09 1.33 -16.55
N GLY A 9 -10.93 0.30 -16.52
CA GLY A 9 -10.65 -0.97 -17.20
C GLY A 9 -9.37 -1.67 -16.71
N LEU A 10 -9.05 -1.56 -15.42
CA LEU A 10 -7.81 -2.11 -14.86
C LEU A 10 -7.94 -3.61 -14.55
N ASP A 11 -6.93 -4.38 -14.92
CA ASP A 11 -6.83 -5.80 -14.57
C ASP A 11 -6.60 -6.00 -13.06
N ARG A 12 -5.81 -5.11 -12.46
CA ARG A 12 -5.37 -5.19 -11.05
C ARG A 12 -5.20 -3.80 -10.45
N VAL A 13 -5.29 -3.73 -9.12
CA VAL A 13 -4.95 -2.55 -8.32
C VAL A 13 -4.04 -2.96 -7.17
N TRP A 14 -2.93 -2.25 -6.99
CA TRP A 14 -2.03 -2.44 -5.86
C TRP A 14 -2.40 -1.50 -4.72
N TRP A 15 -2.55 -2.06 -3.52
CA TRP A 15 -2.61 -1.31 -2.28
C TRP A 15 -1.20 -1.30 -1.67
N LEU A 16 -0.56 -0.13 -1.71
CA LEU A 16 0.74 0.07 -1.10
C LEU A 16 0.56 0.38 0.39
N VAL A 17 1.00 -0.54 1.25
CA VAL A 17 1.00 -0.32 2.69
C VAL A 17 2.30 0.39 3.06
N SER A 18 2.21 1.69 3.31
CA SER A 18 3.40 2.50 3.57
C SER A 18 4.04 2.20 4.94
N PRO A 19 5.38 2.22 5.06
CA PRO A 19 6.08 2.21 6.35
C PRO A 19 5.62 3.34 7.27
N GLY A 20 5.24 4.48 6.69
CA GLY A 20 4.73 5.67 7.38
C GLY A 20 5.21 6.94 6.70
N ASN A 21 4.41 8.01 6.80
CA ASN A 21 4.82 9.32 6.30
C ASN A 21 5.82 9.94 7.29
N PRO A 22 7.05 10.28 6.87
CA PRO A 22 8.08 10.84 7.76
C PRO A 22 7.71 12.22 8.33
N LEU A 23 6.74 12.92 7.74
CA LEU A 23 6.24 14.22 8.21
C LEU A 23 5.16 14.08 9.29
N LYS A 24 4.71 12.87 9.60
CA LYS A 24 3.68 12.62 10.63
C LYS A 24 4.30 11.93 11.85
N PRO A 25 3.83 12.25 13.07
CA PRO A 25 4.26 11.53 14.26
C PRO A 25 3.98 10.03 14.14
N GLU A 26 4.90 9.20 14.60
CA GLU A 26 4.70 7.74 14.69
C GLU A 26 3.70 7.36 15.79
N LYS A 27 3.55 8.23 16.79
CA LYS A 27 2.67 8.00 17.94
C LYS A 27 1.21 7.84 17.49
N GLY A 28 0.60 6.72 17.88
CA GLY A 28 -0.80 6.40 17.58
C GLY A 28 -1.00 5.60 16.30
N MET A 29 0.06 5.27 15.56
CA MET A 29 -0.03 4.37 14.42
C MET A 29 0.11 2.92 14.88
N ALA A 30 -0.84 2.06 14.50
CA ALA A 30 -0.72 0.62 14.73
C ALA A 30 0.57 0.08 14.06
N PRO A 31 1.23 -0.96 14.62
CA PRO A 31 2.41 -1.57 14.02
C PRO A 31 2.23 -1.93 12.54
N TYR A 32 3.29 -1.79 11.74
CA TYR A 32 3.22 -2.06 10.29
C TYR A 32 2.58 -3.41 9.96
N GLN A 33 2.95 -4.46 10.69
CA GLN A 33 2.44 -5.82 10.44
C GLN A 33 0.93 -5.92 10.66
N GLU A 34 0.39 -5.19 11.64
CA GLU A 34 -1.06 -5.15 11.88
C GLU A 34 -1.79 -4.41 10.75
N ARG A 35 -1.22 -3.28 10.29
CA ARG A 35 -1.77 -2.54 9.14
C ARG A 35 -1.75 -3.38 7.86
N PHE A 36 -0.65 -4.10 7.63
CA PHE A 36 -0.49 -4.98 6.48
C PHE A 36 -1.48 -6.15 6.51
N ALA A 37 -1.58 -6.85 7.64
CA ALA A 37 -2.54 -7.93 7.83
C ALA A 37 -3.99 -7.44 7.72
N SER A 38 -4.30 -6.25 8.23
CA SER A 38 -5.61 -5.62 8.07
C SER A 38 -5.93 -5.36 6.59
N ALA A 39 -4.98 -4.80 5.83
CA ALA A 39 -5.15 -4.57 4.39
C ALA A 39 -5.39 -5.89 3.64
N GLN A 40 -4.66 -6.96 3.96
CA GLN A 40 -4.89 -8.29 3.38
C GLN A 40 -6.31 -8.81 3.68
N LYS A 41 -6.78 -8.70 4.92
CA LYS A 41 -8.15 -9.09 5.31
C LYS A 41 -9.23 -8.28 4.59
N MET A 42 -8.95 -7.02 4.27
CA MET A 42 -9.86 -6.13 3.56
C MET A 42 -9.87 -6.36 2.04
N ALA A 43 -8.78 -6.85 1.46
CA ALA A 43 -8.62 -7.13 0.04
C ALA A 43 -9.38 -8.41 -0.38
N ARG A 44 -10.72 -8.36 -0.35
CA ARG A 44 -11.60 -9.50 -0.68
C ARG A 44 -11.72 -9.78 -2.19
N ASP A 45 -11.37 -8.81 -3.04
CA ASP A 45 -11.39 -8.96 -4.50
C ASP A 45 -10.00 -9.40 -4.95
N PRO A 46 -9.87 -10.54 -5.68
CA PRO A 46 -8.56 -11.06 -6.06
C PRO A 46 -7.76 -10.10 -6.95
N ARG A 47 -8.40 -9.12 -7.59
CA ARG A 47 -7.72 -8.10 -8.39
C ARG A 47 -6.98 -7.06 -7.55
N ILE A 48 -7.17 -7.08 -6.23
CA ILE A 48 -6.47 -6.20 -5.29
C ILE A 48 -5.24 -6.93 -4.77
N VAL A 49 -4.07 -6.35 -5.01
CA VAL A 49 -2.78 -6.88 -4.53
C VAL A 49 -2.31 -6.00 -3.39
N VAL A 50 -2.20 -6.55 -2.18
CA VAL A 50 -1.62 -5.83 -1.04
C VAL A 50 -0.10 -5.97 -1.12
N SER A 51 0.61 -4.85 -1.13
CA SER A 51 2.05 -4.81 -1.34
C SER A 51 2.77 -4.03 -0.24
N GLY A 52 3.94 -4.56 0.15
CA GLY A 52 4.88 -3.94 1.08
C GLY A 52 6.11 -3.37 0.38
N ILE A 53 6.02 -3.09 -0.93
CA ILE A 53 7.19 -2.74 -1.77
C ILE A 53 7.99 -1.56 -1.23
N GLU A 54 7.34 -0.54 -0.65
CA GLU A 54 8.04 0.59 -0.04
C GLU A 54 8.93 0.14 1.13
N LYS A 55 8.46 -0.82 1.93
CA LYS A 55 9.23 -1.41 3.03
C LYS A 55 10.40 -2.26 2.52
N GLU A 56 10.17 -3.05 1.46
CA GLU A 56 11.20 -3.90 0.85
C GLU A 56 12.31 -3.08 0.20
N LEU A 57 11.95 -1.97 -0.46
CA LEU A 57 12.88 -1.02 -1.06
C LEU A 57 13.49 -0.05 -0.05
N GLY A 58 13.03 -0.03 1.20
CA GLY A 58 13.49 0.93 2.22
C GLY A 58 13.10 2.38 1.92
N THR A 59 12.09 2.61 1.08
CA THR A 59 11.64 3.94 0.65
C THR A 59 10.48 4.43 1.51
N ARG A 60 10.37 5.76 1.67
CA ARG A 60 9.25 6.41 2.38
C ARG A 60 8.60 7.52 1.57
N TYR A 61 9.27 7.99 0.51
CA TYR A 61 8.74 8.96 -0.43
C TYR A 61 8.37 8.25 -1.74
N THR A 62 7.20 8.58 -2.28
CA THR A 62 6.70 7.97 -3.53
C THR A 62 7.65 8.20 -4.71
N ALA A 63 8.33 9.36 -4.77
CA ALA A 63 9.32 9.62 -5.81
C ALA A 63 10.49 8.61 -5.76
N ASP A 64 10.98 8.30 -4.56
CA ASP A 64 12.06 7.32 -4.36
C ASP A 64 11.61 5.91 -4.74
N THR A 65 10.36 5.55 -4.38
CA THR A 65 9.77 4.26 -4.78
C THR A 65 9.69 4.13 -6.29
N LEU A 66 9.27 5.19 -7.01
CA LEU A 66 9.21 5.18 -8.47
C LEU A 66 10.59 5.11 -9.12
N ALA A 67 11.61 5.73 -8.54
CA ALA A 67 12.97 5.70 -9.07
C ALA A 67 13.68 4.35 -8.87
N ALA A 68 13.20 3.52 -7.94
CA ALA A 68 13.77 2.22 -7.60
C ALA A 68 13.12 1.03 -8.34
N LEU A 69 12.12 1.27 -9.20
CA LEU A 69 11.41 0.27 -10.01
C LEU A 69 11.80 0.35 -11.48
#